data_AF-A0A5J9SL02-F1
#
_entry.id   AF-A0A5J9SL02-F1
#
_cell.length_a   1.000
_cell.length_b   1.000
_cell.length_c   1.000
_cell.angle_alpha   90.00
_cell.angle_beta   90.00
_cell.angle_gamma   90.00
#
_symmetry.space_group_name_H-M   'P 1'
#
loop_
_entity.id
_entity.type
_entity.pdbx_description
1 polymer ?
#
loop_
_entity_poly.entity_id
_entity_poly.type
_entity_poly.pdbx_seq_one_letter_code
_entity_poly.pdbx_strand_id
1 'polypeptide(L)'
;MALSLRRAPMTLLAHATVVVFVIAFVFASPASADLVNKTGQVTVFWGRHEAEGSLREACDSGMYTMVIMSFLNVYGHDKYNLDISGHPVAGMGADIKHCQSKGVLVSLAENYTQ
;
A
#
# COMPACT_ATOMS: atom_id res chain seq x y z
N MET A 1 -9.06 -21.49 68.33
CA MET A 1 -9.76 -21.25 67.04
C MET A 1 -9.06 -22.06 65.98
N ALA A 2 -9.55 -23.28 65.68
CA ALA A 2 -8.96 -24.12 64.65
C ALA A 2 -9.58 -23.76 63.30
N LEU A 3 -8.76 -23.27 62.35
CA LEU A 3 -9.22 -23.09 60.98
C LEU A 3 -9.52 -24.45 60.38
N SER A 4 -10.81 -24.76 60.22
CA SER A 4 -11.28 -25.86 59.40
C SER A 4 -10.92 -25.57 57.95
N LEU A 5 -9.81 -26.16 57.46
CA LEU A 5 -9.53 -26.20 56.03
C LEU A 5 -10.57 -27.10 55.36
N ARG A 6 -11.61 -26.47 54.80
CA ARG A 6 -12.54 -27.14 53.90
C ARG A 6 -11.76 -27.60 52.67
N ARG A 7 -11.53 -28.91 52.54
CA ARG A 7 -11.02 -29.51 51.29
C ARG A 7 -12.00 -29.14 50.18
N ALA A 8 -11.55 -28.33 49.24
CA ALA A 8 -12.33 -28.05 48.03
C ALA A 8 -12.55 -29.38 47.29
N PRO A 9 -13.75 -29.64 46.75
CA PRO A 9 -14.00 -30.86 46.00
C PRO A 9 -13.05 -30.90 44.80
N MET A 10 -12.44 -32.06 44.55
CA MET A 10 -11.38 -32.26 43.56
C MET A 10 -11.78 -31.79 42.14
N THR A 11 -13.08 -31.81 41.84
CA THR A 11 -13.68 -31.25 40.62
C THR A 11 -13.53 -29.73 40.52
N LEU A 12 -13.73 -28.99 41.61
CA LEU A 12 -13.60 -27.52 41.64
C LEU A 12 -12.16 -27.06 41.38
N LEU A 13 -11.20 -27.81 41.92
CA LEU A 13 -9.77 -27.60 41.65
C LEU A 13 -9.41 -27.87 40.19
N ALA A 14 -9.97 -28.92 39.59
CA ALA A 14 -9.76 -29.24 38.17
C ALA A 14 -10.36 -28.20 37.22
N HIS A 15 -11.52 -27.63 37.54
CA HIS A 15 -12.09 -26.54 36.74
C HIS A 15 -11.26 -25.27 36.87
N ALA A 16 -10.78 -24.95 38.08
CA ALA A 16 -9.93 -23.80 38.32
C ALA A 16 -8.59 -23.91 37.54
N THR A 17 -7.96 -25.09 37.49
CA THR A 17 -6.72 -25.28 36.71
C THR A 17 -6.96 -25.16 35.21
N VAL A 18 -8.05 -25.72 34.69
CA VAL A 18 -8.42 -25.56 33.27
C VAL A 18 -8.65 -24.10 32.92
N VAL A 19 -9.36 -23.35 33.76
CA VAL A 19 -9.61 -21.91 33.56
C VAL A 19 -8.31 -21.11 33.57
N VAL A 20 -7.40 -21.39 34.51
CA VAL A 20 -6.08 -20.73 34.56
C VAL A 20 -5.25 -21.03 33.31
N PHE A 21 -5.28 -22.27 32.82
CA PHE A 21 -4.59 -22.65 31.58
C PHE A 21 -5.15 -21.95 30.34
N VAL A 22 -6.48 -21.86 30.24
CA VAL A 22 -7.15 -21.15 29.13
C VAL A 22 -6.82 -19.66 29.16
N ILE A 23 -6.83 -19.04 30.34
CA ILE A 23 -6.45 -17.63 30.51
C ILE A 23 -4.99 -17.43 30.11
N ALA A 24 -4.07 -18.27 30.59
CA ALA A 24 -2.66 -18.17 30.22
C ALA A 24 -2.45 -18.31 28.70
N PHE A 25 -3.18 -19.19 28.02
CA PHE A 25 -3.14 -19.33 26.56
C PHE A 25 -3.67 -18.10 25.81
N VAL A 26 -4.75 -17.48 26.31
CA VAL A 26 -5.33 -16.26 25.71
C VAL A 26 -4.40 -15.07 25.88
N PHE A 27 -3.77 -14.92 27.05
CA PHE A 27 -2.85 -13.81 27.34
C PHE A 27 -1.42 -14.02 26.81
N ALA A 28 -1.02 -15.25 26.49
CA ALA A 28 0.28 -15.56 25.86
C ALA A 28 0.23 -15.53 24.33
N SER A 29 -0.91 -15.19 23.73
CA SER A 29 -0.98 -14.95 22.28
C SER A 29 -0.06 -13.76 21.97
N PRO A 30 0.99 -13.92 21.14
CA PRO A 30 1.77 -12.78 20.71
C PRO A 30 0.79 -11.85 19.99
N ALA A 31 0.62 -10.63 20.51
CA ALA A 31 -0.04 -9.58 19.77
C ALA A 31 0.68 -9.50 18.42
N SER A 32 0.03 -9.96 17.35
CA SER A 32 0.59 -9.91 16.01
C SER A 32 0.80 -8.43 15.69
N ALA A 33 2.04 -7.99 15.84
CA ALA A 33 2.49 -6.66 15.51
C ALA A 33 2.49 -6.52 13.99
N ASP A 34 1.32 -6.27 13.42
CA ASP A 34 1.16 -5.72 12.08
C ASP A 34 -0.27 -5.16 11.93
N LEU A 35 -0.58 -4.13 12.73
CA LEU A 35 -1.61 -3.15 12.36
C LEU A 35 -1.00 -2.09 11.41
N VAL A 36 -0.20 -2.53 10.43
CA VAL A 36 0.07 -1.67 9.27
C VAL A 36 -1.17 -1.77 8.39
N ASN A 37 -1.89 -0.66 8.25
CA ASN A 37 -2.94 -0.52 7.26
C ASN A 37 -2.32 -0.55 5.85
N LYS A 38 -1.93 -1.73 5.37
CA LYS A 38 -1.34 -1.94 4.05
C LYS A 38 -2.45 -1.72 3.02
N THR A 39 -2.47 -0.53 2.42
CA THR A 39 -3.44 -0.19 1.36
C THR A 39 -3.17 -0.94 0.06
N GLY A 40 -1.98 -1.53 -0.09
CA GLY A 40 -1.54 -2.15 -1.35
C GLY A 40 -1.36 -1.14 -2.49
N GLN A 41 -1.38 0.17 -2.19
CA GLN A 41 -1.22 1.21 -3.20
C GLN A 41 0.25 1.51 -3.42
N VAL A 42 0.66 1.50 -4.70
CA VAL A 42 2.02 1.81 -5.13
C VAL A 42 1.93 2.82 -6.26
N THR A 43 2.63 3.94 -6.08
CA THR A 43 2.70 5.02 -7.06
C THR A 43 4.11 5.10 -7.63
N VAL A 44 4.22 5.22 -8.95
CA VAL A 44 5.51 5.32 -9.64
C VAL A 44 5.57 6.60 -10.48
N PHE A 45 6.76 7.17 -10.59
CA PHE A 45 7.05 8.23 -11.56
C PHE A 45 7.47 7.62 -12.89
N TRP A 46 6.95 8.16 -13.99
CA TRP A 46 7.29 7.75 -15.35
C TRP A 46 7.58 8.99 -16.21
N GLY A 47 8.47 8.87 -17.20
CA GLY A 47 8.80 9.94 -18.15
C GLY A 47 10.14 10.64 -17.85
N ARG A 48 11.00 10.02 -17.03
CA ARG A 48 12.30 10.58 -16.64
C ARG A 48 13.48 9.97 -17.38
N HIS A 49 13.26 8.92 -18.17
CA HIS A 49 14.31 8.27 -18.94
C HIS A 49 13.72 7.53 -20.15
N GLU A 50 14.21 7.80 -21.37
CA GLU A 50 13.69 7.18 -22.60
C GLU A 50 13.68 5.63 -22.57
N ALA A 51 14.68 5.03 -21.94
CA ALA A 51 14.83 3.57 -21.82
C ALA A 51 13.98 2.92 -20.70
N GLU A 52 13.11 3.66 -20.02
CA GLU A 52 12.25 3.10 -18.94
C GLU A 52 11.06 2.29 -19.46
N GLY A 53 10.89 2.20 -20.78
CA GLY A 53 9.77 1.53 -21.43
C GLY A 53 8.56 2.43 -21.62
N SER A 54 7.53 1.90 -22.27
CA SER A 54 6.31 2.66 -22.58
C SER A 54 5.41 2.83 -21.35
N LEU A 55 4.55 3.86 -21.36
CA LEU A 55 3.54 4.05 -20.31
C LEU A 55 2.60 2.83 -20.22
N ARG A 56 2.23 2.26 -21.37
CA ARG A 56 1.43 1.02 -21.41
C ARG A 56 2.14 -0.14 -20.71
N GLU A 57 3.44 -0.32 -20.93
CA GLU A 57 4.22 -1.38 -20.29
C GLU A 57 4.28 -1.21 -18.76
N ALA A 58 4.47 0.03 -18.28
CA ALA A 58 4.41 0.32 -16.85
C ALA A 58 3.07 -0.09 -16.23
N CYS A 59 1.94 0.23 -16.89
CA CYS A 59 0.61 -0.17 -16.45
C CYS A 59 0.33 -1.67 -16.61
N ASP A 60 0.95 -2.32 -17.59
CA ASP A 60 0.81 -3.75 -17.85
C ASP A 60 1.58 -4.62 -16.88
N SER A 61 2.60 -4.06 -16.20
CA SER A 61 3.37 -4.74 -15.16
C SER A 61 2.50 -5.25 -13.99
N GLY A 62 1.36 -4.58 -13.72
CA GLY A 62 0.51 -4.88 -12.57
C GLY A 62 1.11 -4.48 -11.21
N MET A 63 2.25 -3.76 -11.21
CA MET A 63 2.99 -3.42 -9.99
C MET A 63 2.49 -2.12 -9.34
N TYR A 64 1.73 -1.30 -10.07
CA TYR A 64 1.38 0.07 -9.67
C TYR A 64 -0.12 0.29 -9.70
N THR A 65 -0.63 0.97 -8.68
CA THR A 65 -2.01 1.46 -8.64
C THR A 65 -2.12 2.87 -9.21
N MET A 66 -0.99 3.58 -9.33
CA MET A 66 -0.93 4.93 -9.87
C MET A 66 0.41 5.18 -10.59
N VAL A 67 0.34 5.89 -11.71
CA VAL A 67 1.50 6.40 -12.45
C VAL A 67 1.43 7.92 -12.50
N ILE A 68 2.52 8.58 -12.13
CA ILE A 68 2.70 10.02 -12.26
C ILE A 68 3.64 10.27 -13.42
N MET A 69 3.11 10.83 -14.50
CA MET A 69 3.89 11.30 -15.63
C MET A 69 4.66 12.57 -15.24
N SER A 70 5.93 12.65 -15.59
CA SER A 70 6.83 13.71 -15.17
C SER A 70 7.71 14.18 -16.33
N PHE A 71 7.74 15.46 -16.67
CA PHE A 71 7.05 16.62 -16.05
C PHE A 71 6.50 17.62 -17.08
N LEU A 72 5.46 18.36 -16.68
CA LEU A 72 5.16 19.66 -17.27
C LEU A 72 6.18 20.66 -16.72
N ASN A 73 7.21 21.01 -17.51
CA ASN A 73 8.37 21.77 -17.05
C ASN A 73 8.32 23.27 -17.40
N VAL A 74 7.49 23.66 -18.37
CA VAL A 74 7.21 25.07 -18.66
C VAL A 74 5.71 25.26 -18.63
N TYR A 75 5.25 26.25 -17.87
CA TYR A 75 3.85 26.65 -17.81
C TYR A 75 3.75 28.15 -17.49
N GLY A 76 2.72 28.82 -18.02
CA GLY A 76 2.48 30.26 -17.83
C GLY A 76 2.89 31.13 -19.02
N HIS A 77 2.37 32.37 -19.07
CA HIS A 77 2.59 33.31 -20.18
C HIS A 77 2.40 32.70 -21.57
N ASP A 78 1.32 31.93 -21.75
CA ASP A 78 0.96 31.21 -22.98
C ASP A 78 1.99 30.18 -23.47
N LYS A 79 2.92 29.78 -22.59
CA LYS A 79 3.91 28.74 -22.88
C LYS A 79 3.62 27.52 -22.03
N TYR A 80 3.57 26.38 -22.68
CA TYR A 80 3.43 25.07 -22.05
C TYR A 80 4.40 24.10 -22.70
N ASN A 81 5.18 23.37 -21.91
CA ASN A 81 6.07 22.33 -22.40
C ASN A 81 5.99 21.09 -21.52
N LEU A 82 5.83 19.95 -22.18
CA LEU A 82 5.88 18.63 -21.56
C LEU A 82 7.26 18.03 -21.83
N ASP A 83 8.03 17.79 -20.77
CA ASP A 83 9.32 17.09 -20.81
C ASP A 83 9.17 15.69 -20.22
N ILE A 84 8.87 14.73 -21.09
CA ILE A 84 8.85 13.30 -20.79
C ILE A 84 10.09 12.59 -21.34
N SER A 85 11.26 13.26 -21.27
CA SER A 85 12.57 12.67 -21.58
C SER A 85 12.67 11.98 -22.94
N GLY A 86 12.02 12.54 -23.97
CA GLY A 86 12.07 12.02 -25.34
C GLY A 86 11.01 10.97 -25.69
N HIS A 87 10.15 10.56 -24.76
CA HIS A 87 9.06 9.65 -25.07
C HIS A 87 8.08 10.24 -26.09
N PRO A 88 7.54 9.40 -27.00
CA PRO A 88 6.61 9.88 -28.03
C PRO A 88 5.29 10.35 -27.40
N VAL A 89 4.95 11.62 -27.63
CA VAL A 89 3.63 12.17 -27.23
C VAL A 89 2.52 11.65 -28.12
N ALA A 90 2.83 11.32 -29.38
CA ALA A 90 1.90 10.70 -30.30
C ALA A 90 1.46 9.34 -29.77
N GLY A 91 0.15 9.11 -29.65
CA GLY A 91 -0.40 7.87 -29.10
C GLY A 91 -0.48 7.80 -27.57
N MET A 92 0.10 8.77 -26.84
CA MET A 92 0.08 8.80 -25.37
C MET A 92 -1.34 8.72 -24.78
N GLY A 93 -2.31 9.38 -25.43
CA GLY A 93 -3.71 9.31 -25.01
C GLY A 93 -4.32 7.90 -25.07
N ALA A 94 -3.85 7.04 -25.97
CA ALA A 94 -4.28 5.64 -26.03
C ALA A 94 -3.68 4.82 -24.88
N ASP A 95 -2.44 5.11 -24.50
CA ASP A 95 -1.76 4.46 -23.37
C ASP A 95 -2.39 4.88 -22.04
N ILE A 96 -2.71 6.17 -21.88
CA ILE A 96 -3.44 6.68 -20.70
C ILE A 96 -4.79 5.99 -20.56
N LYS A 97 -5.58 5.90 -21.64
CA LYS A 97 -6.88 5.20 -21.63
C LYS A 97 -6.74 3.72 -21.29
N HIS A 98 -5.67 3.09 -21.75
CA HIS A 98 -5.36 1.70 -21.45
C HIS A 98 -5.06 1.49 -19.96
N CYS A 99 -4.20 2.33 -19.37
CA CYS A 99 -3.94 2.34 -17.92
C CYS A 99 -5.23 2.52 -17.12
N GLN A 100 -6.06 3.50 -17.48
CA GLN A 100 -7.35 3.76 -16.84
C GLN A 100 -8.30 2.56 -16.95
N SER A 101 -8.33 1.88 -18.09
CA SER A 101 -9.15 0.66 -18.29
C SER A 101 -8.71 -0.51 -17.39
N LYS A 102 -7.44 -0.51 -16.95
CA LYS A 102 -6.90 -1.46 -15.97
C LYS A 102 -7.07 -1.03 -14.51
N GLY A 103 -7.70 0.12 -14.27
CA GLY A 103 -7.86 0.69 -12.93
C GLY A 103 -6.58 1.36 -12.39
N VAL A 104 -5.59 1.64 -13.24
CA VAL A 104 -4.39 2.39 -12.86
C VAL A 104 -4.65 3.88 -13.04
N LEU A 105 -4.52 4.65 -11.96
CA LEU A 105 -4.64 6.10 -11.98
C LEU A 105 -3.45 6.73 -12.70
N VAL A 106 -3.71 7.71 -13.56
CA VAL A 106 -2.65 8.46 -14.26
C VAL A 106 -2.77 9.93 -13.92
N SER A 107 -1.68 10.54 -13.45
CA SER A 107 -1.59 11.98 -13.15
C SER A 107 -0.36 12.58 -13.81
N LEU A 108 -0.34 13.90 -13.94
CA LEU A 108 0.79 14.66 -14.48
C LEU A 108 1.36 15.53 -13.37
N ALA A 109 2.67 15.46 -13.17
CA ALA A 109 3.38 16.33 -12.24
C ALA A 109 3.92 17.57 -12.98
N GLU A 110 3.82 18.70 -12.30
CA GLU A 110 4.44 19.96 -12.68
C GLU A 110 5.82 20.05 -12.03
N ASN A 111 6.83 20.55 -12.77
CA ASN A 111 8.13 20.84 -12.19
C ASN A 111 8.16 22.32 -11.79
N TYR A 112 8.28 22.59 -10.49
CA TYR A 112 8.55 23.94 -9.98
C TYR A 112 10.05 24.22 -10.10
N THR A 113 10.51 24.60 -11.28
CA THR A 113 11.84 25.22 -11.40
C THR A 113 11.76 26.61 -10.79
N GLN A 114 12.41 26.78 -9.64
CA GLN A 114 12.66 28.10 -9.03
C GLN A 114 13.50 28.97 -9.97
#